data_AF-A0A2N0ZV80-F1
#
_entry.id   AF-A0A2N0ZV80-F1
#
_cell.length_a   1.000
_cell.length_b   1.000
_cell.length_c   1.000
_cell.angle_alpha   90.00
_cell.angle_beta   90.00
_cell.angle_gamma   90.00
#
_symmetry.space_group_name_H-M   'P 1'
#
loop_
_entity.id
_entity.type
_entity.pdbx_description
1 polymer ?
#
loop_
_entity_poly.entity_id
_entity_poly.type
_entity_poly.pdbx_seq_one_letter_code
_entity_poly.pdbx_strand_id
1 'polypeptide(L)' 'MISTNDKLLCTQGNDFYLEGETYTVGRIVNDKYFQLLTGSNDDHWYATLDDKGIYVSFDSMTAQSKKAWFDKIA' A
#
# COMPACT_ATOMS: atom_id res chain seq x y z
N MET A 1 4.17 10.78 -7.72
CA MET A 1 4.01 9.84 -8.85
C MET A 1 4.50 8.47 -8.38
N ILE A 2 3.66 7.46 -8.55
CA ILE A 2 3.98 6.07 -8.20
C ILE A 2 4.27 5.31 -9.49
N SER A 3 5.29 4.48 -9.46
CA SER A 3 5.78 3.68 -10.58
C SER A 3 6.03 2.24 -10.12
N THR A 4 5.98 1.30 -11.06
CA THR A 4 6.39 -0.09 -10.81
C THR A 4 7.79 -0.15 -10.23
N ASN A 5 7.99 -1.04 -9.25
CA ASN A 5 9.21 -1.21 -8.45
C ASN A 5 9.54 -0.08 -7.47
N ASP A 6 8.74 0.98 -7.38
CA ASP A 6 8.83 1.93 -6.26
C ASP A 6 8.75 1.16 -4.94
N LYS A 7 9.51 1.62 -3.96
CA LYS A 7 9.51 1.07 -2.60
C LYS A 7 8.74 2.01 -1.69
N LEU A 8 7.89 1.43 -0.85
CA LEU A 8 7.06 2.16 0.11
C LEU A 8 7.32 1.65 1.52
N LEU A 9 7.61 2.55 2.45
CA LEU A 9 7.71 2.25 3.88
C LEU A 9 6.31 2.23 4.48
N CYS A 10 5.92 1.16 5.14
CA CYS A 10 4.67 1.12 5.90
C CYS A 10 4.83 1.94 7.19
N THR A 11 4.10 3.05 7.30
CA THR A 11 4.14 3.96 8.45
C THR A 11 3.07 3.68 9.49
N GLN A 12 2.04 2.93 9.08
CA GLN A 12 1.03 2.39 9.97
C GLN A 12 0.51 1.09 9.36
N GLY A 13 0.73 -0.04 10.05
CA GLY A 13 0.39 -1.37 9.55
C GLY A 13 -1.06 -1.81 9.75
N ASN A 14 -1.37 -3.00 9.24
CA ASN A 14 -2.59 -3.78 9.49
C ASN A 14 -2.27 -5.29 9.37
N ASP A 15 -3.31 -6.14 9.30
CA ASP A 15 -3.15 -7.60 9.19
C ASP A 15 -2.35 -8.09 7.95
N PHE A 16 -2.18 -7.23 6.94
CA PHE A 16 -1.48 -7.55 5.68
C PHE A 16 -0.14 -6.84 5.53
N TYR A 17 0.08 -5.73 6.24
CA TYR A 17 1.26 -4.89 6.14
C TYR A 17 1.80 -4.56 7.52
N LEU A 18 3.06 -4.89 7.77
CA LEU A 18 3.74 -4.64 9.02
C LEU A 18 4.34 -3.24 9.03
N GLU A 19 4.10 -2.49 10.10
CA GLU A 19 4.71 -1.17 10.30
C GLU A 19 6.24 -1.27 10.36
N GLY A 20 6.93 -0.34 9.70
CA GLY A 20 8.39 -0.31 9.58
C GLY A 20 8.94 -1.15 8.41
N GLU A 21 8.14 -2.01 7.79
CA GLU A 21 8.57 -2.81 6.64
C GLU A 21 8.44 -2.07 5.31
N THR A 22 9.24 -2.51 4.34
CA THR A 22 9.25 -1.96 2.99
C THR A 22 8.54 -2.88 2.00
N TYR A 23 7.59 -2.33 1.28
CA TYR A 23 6.80 -3.03 0.27
C TYR A 23 7.08 -2.50 -1.14
N THR A 24 6.87 -3.35 -2.14
CA THR A 24 7.20 -3.03 -3.54
C THR A 24 5.93 -2.81 -4.35
N VAL A 25 5.91 -1.73 -5.13
CA VAL A 25 4.85 -1.48 -6.10
C VAL A 25 4.95 -2.48 -7.24
N GLY A 26 3.85 -3.16 -7.51
CA GLY A 26 3.75 -4.18 -8.55
C GLY A 26 3.65 -3.61 -9.96
N ARG A 27 3.27 -4.48 -10.90
CA ARG A 27 3.25 -4.17 -12.33
C ARG A 27 2.03 -3.35 -12.77
N ILE A 28 0.95 -3.34 -11.99
CA ILE A 28 -0.27 -2.61 -12.30
C ILE A 28 -0.23 -1.27 -11.57
N VAL A 29 -0.18 -0.18 -12.34
CA VAL A 29 -0.24 1.20 -11.85
C VAL A 29 -1.19 1.97 -12.76
N ASN A 30 -2.13 2.71 -12.18
CA ASN A 30 -2.99 3.65 -12.89
C ASN A 30 -3.18 4.93 -12.07
N ASP A 31 -3.92 5.90 -12.62
CA ASP A 31 -4.09 7.23 -12.02
C ASP A 31 -4.82 7.24 -10.66
N LYS A 32 -5.53 6.17 -10.32
CA LYS A 32 -6.31 6.05 -9.07
C LYS A 32 -5.77 5.01 -8.11
N TYR A 33 -5.32 3.88 -8.64
CA TYR A 33 -4.95 2.70 -7.88
C TYR A 33 -3.68 2.05 -8.43
N PHE A 34 -2.91 1.44 -7.54
CA PHE A 34 -1.73 0.67 -7.92
C PHE A 34 -1.57 -0.57 -7.06
N GLN A 35 -0.90 -1.57 -7.61
CA GLN A 35 -0.63 -2.83 -6.94
C GLN A 35 0.46 -2.65 -5.89
N LEU A 36 0.24 -3.11 -4.67
CA LEU A 36 1.23 -3.17 -3.61
C LEU A 36 1.36 -4.62 -3.10
N LEU A 37 2.53 -5.20 -3.28
CA LEU A 37 2.81 -6.59 -2.91
C LEU A 37 2.88 -6.74 -1.38
N THR A 38 2.39 -7.85 -0.82
CA THR A 38 2.38 -8.11 0.64
C THR A 38 3.63 -8.85 1.15
N GLY A 39 4.58 -9.17 0.26
CA GLY A 39 5.85 -9.83 0.60
C GLY A 39 5.81 -11.36 0.63
N SER A 40 4.63 -12.00 0.51
CA SER A 40 4.46 -13.46 0.43
C SER A 40 3.80 -13.84 -0.90
N ASN A 41 4.44 -14.72 -1.68
CA ASN A 41 3.84 -15.49 -2.80
C ASN A 41 2.90 -14.73 -3.76
N ASP A 42 3.36 -13.61 -4.34
CA ASP A 42 2.61 -12.82 -5.34
C ASP A 42 1.28 -12.20 -4.89
N ASP A 43 0.93 -12.31 -3.60
CA ASP A 43 -0.25 -11.67 -3.04
C ASP A 43 -0.07 -10.14 -3.03
N HIS A 44 -1.18 -9.45 -3.29
CA HIS A 44 -1.19 -8.01 -3.42
C HIS A 44 -2.54 -7.42 -3.07
N TRP A 45 -2.51 -6.15 -2.70
CA TRP A 45 -3.70 -5.31 -2.61
C TRP A 45 -3.55 -4.09 -3.51
N TYR A 46 -4.67 -3.42 -3.76
CA TYR A 46 -4.68 -2.15 -4.46
C TYR A 46 -4.61 -1.00 -3.46
N ALA A 47 -3.55 -0.21 -3.58
CA ALA A 47 -3.33 1.02 -2.83
C ALA A 47 -3.83 2.23 -3.63
N THR A 48 -4.20 3.27 -2.92
CA THR A 48 -4.63 4.57 -3.45
C THR A 48 -3.56 5.61 -3.11
N LEU A 49 -3.32 6.55 -4.03
CA LEU A 49 -2.60 7.80 -3.77
C LEU A 49 -3.56 8.96 -4.01
N ASP A 50 -3.92 9.68 -2.95
CA ASP A 50 -4.78 10.86 -3.01
C ASP A 50 -4.22 12.00 -2.13
N ASP A 51 -5.04 13.01 -1.86
CA ASP A 51 -4.70 14.17 -1.02
C ASP A 51 -4.38 13.82 0.44
N LYS A 52 -4.77 12.64 0.92
CA LYS A 52 -4.48 12.13 2.26
C LYS A 52 -3.18 11.35 2.33
N GLY A 53 -2.61 10.97 1.18
CA GLY A 53 -1.38 10.20 1.08
C GLY A 53 -1.58 8.83 0.44
N ILE A 54 -0.72 7.87 0.81
CA ILE A 54 -0.72 6.52 0.24
C ILE A 54 -1.31 5.54 1.25
N TYR A 55 -2.33 4.78 0.85
CA TYR A 55 -2.92 3.76 1.71
C TYR A 55 -3.58 2.60 0.97
N VAL A 56 -3.68 1.46 1.66
CA VAL A 56 -4.58 0.35 1.30
C VAL A 56 -5.77 0.37 2.24
N SER A 57 -7.00 0.25 1.71
CA SER A 57 -8.23 0.21 2.51
C SER A 57 -9.19 -0.88 2.06
N PHE A 58 -9.93 -1.45 3.01
CA PHE A 58 -10.87 -2.54 2.78
C PHE A 58 -12.31 -2.11 3.13
N ASP A 59 -13.22 -2.16 2.14
CA ASP A 59 -14.62 -1.70 2.29
C ASP A 59 -15.43 -2.54 3.30
N SER A 60 -15.10 -3.82 3.47
CA SER A 60 -15.83 -4.74 4.35
C SER A 60 -15.56 -4.51 5.84
N MET A 61 -14.70 -3.56 6.20
CA MET A 61 -14.19 -3.44 7.55
C MET A 61 -14.29 -1.97 8.06
N THR A 62 -15.29 -1.74 8.92
CA THR A 62 -15.80 -0.48 9.52
C THR A 62 -14.93 0.36 10.50
N ALA A 63 -13.59 0.27 10.55
CA ALA A 63 -12.77 0.98 11.56
C ALA A 63 -11.46 1.59 11.02
N GLN A 64 -10.98 2.69 11.63
CA GLN A 64 -9.72 3.38 11.27
C GLN A 64 -8.46 2.52 11.41
N SER A 65 -8.49 1.44 12.21
CA SER A 65 -7.40 0.48 12.39
C SER A 65 -7.15 -0.47 11.20
N LYS A 66 -7.73 -0.17 10.03
CA LYS A 66 -7.81 -1.10 8.90
C LYS A 66 -7.10 -0.62 7.65
N LYS A 67 -6.70 0.65 7.63
CA LYS A 67 -5.85 1.18 6.58
C LYS A 67 -4.40 0.91 6.92
N ALA A 68 -3.67 0.37 5.96
CA ALA A 68 -2.22 0.44 5.99
C ALA A 68 -1.81 1.74 5.30
N TRP A 69 -0.96 2.54 5.94
CA TRP A 69 -0.44 3.80 5.41
C TRP A 69 1.02 3.66 5.03
N PHE A 70 1.43 4.43 4.04
CA PHE A 70 2.77 4.33 3.50
C PHE A 70 3.36 5.68 3.12
N ASP A 71 4.68 5.76 3.23
CA ASP A 71 5.50 6.81 2.65
C ASP A 71 6.33 6.25 1.49
N LYS A 72 6.52 7.07 0.46
CA LYS A 72 7.45 6.73 -0.62
C LYS A 72 8.88 6.93 -0.13
N ILE A 73 9.71 5.90 -0.25
CA ILE A 73 11.16 6.01 -0.04
C ILE A 73 11.86 6.22 -1.40
N ALA A 74 12.90 7.05 -1.39
CA ALA A 74 13.58 7.58 -2.57
C ALA A 74 14.16 6.50 -3.49
#